data_AF-A0A9N7QPK4-F1
#
_entry.id   AF-A0A9N7QPK4-F1
#
_cell.length_a   1.000
_cell.length_b   1.000
_cell.length_c   1.000
_cell.angle_alpha   90.00
_cell.angle_beta   90.00
_cell.angle_gamma   90.00
#
_symmetry.space_group_name_H-M   'P 1'
#
loop_
_entity.id
_entity.type
_entity.pdbx_description
1 polymer ?
#
loop_
_entity_poly.entity_id
_entity_poly.type
_entity_poly.pdbx_seq_one_letter_code
_entity_poly.pdbx_strand_id
1 'polypeptide(L)'
;MTESATSELARHIRDVALIDQHVHGCWLTAGERSRFENALNEANTQPLADFDSAFDSQLGFALRKHCGPILGLPEHVDPKTYWEHRSQLGETELAERFLAAAGVTDWLVDTGIDSDVAGPAELSALSGGRAHEVVRLEQVAEQAAQAPGDYALAFQELLHQRMATAIGTKSILAYRGGFDGDLTEPSPAQVAQAAKRWRDCGGTRLSDRVLLRFGLHQALRLGKPLQLHIGFGDRDCDLHKTNPLYLLDFLRQSGETPIVLPHCYPYEREAGYLAQAFNNVFVDGGLTVNYLGARAPEFIGRLLELAPLRKIVYSSDGFGPAELHYLGAALWRRGIHRVLHGFVQSGDWAEADAIRVVDLIGHDNAARIYQLEQKGDQSMSKNS
;
A
#
# COMPACT_ATOMS: atom_id res chain seq x y z
N MET A 1 8.26 -42.40 8.95
CA MET A 1 8.40 -42.16 7.49
C MET A 1 7.02 -41.79 7.01
N THR A 2 6.74 -40.57 6.58
CA THR A 2 7.50 -39.75 5.63
C THR A 2 7.42 -38.27 6.00
N GLU A 3 8.44 -37.49 5.65
CA GLU A 3 8.32 -36.05 5.49
C GLU A 3 7.00 -35.75 4.76
N SER A 4 6.13 -34.96 5.40
CA SER A 4 4.89 -34.49 4.80
C SER A 4 5.23 -33.81 3.49
N ALA A 5 4.86 -34.41 2.37
CA ALA A 5 4.96 -33.77 1.07
C ALA A 5 4.19 -32.44 1.18
N THR A 6 4.92 -31.33 1.13
CA THR A 6 4.33 -29.98 1.09
C THR A 6 3.29 -29.94 -0.03
N SER A 7 2.04 -29.61 0.30
CA SER A 7 0.93 -29.62 -0.66
C SER A 7 1.25 -28.73 -1.86
N GLU A 8 0.59 -28.98 -3.00
CA GLU A 8 0.81 -28.18 -4.20
C GLU A 8 0.51 -26.71 -3.95
N LEU A 9 -0.57 -26.42 -3.22
CA LEU A 9 -0.91 -25.09 -2.76
C LEU A 9 0.21 -24.42 -1.95
N ALA A 10 0.82 -25.12 -1.00
CA ALA A 10 1.86 -24.56 -0.15
C ALA A 10 3.15 -24.24 -0.93
N ARG A 11 3.48 -25.08 -1.92
CA ARG A 11 4.60 -24.83 -2.85
C ARG A 11 4.30 -23.62 -3.72
N HIS A 12 3.11 -23.56 -4.30
CA HIS A 12 2.67 -22.48 -5.17
C HIS A 12 2.68 -21.12 -4.46
N ILE A 13 2.10 -21.03 -3.25
CA ILE A 13 2.10 -19.79 -2.46
C ILE A 13 3.51 -19.30 -2.13
N ARG A 14 4.46 -20.21 -1.89
CA ARG A 14 5.85 -19.83 -1.63
C ARG A 14 6.48 -19.20 -2.87
N ASP A 15 6.23 -19.77 -4.05
CA ASP A 15 6.94 -19.45 -5.28
C ASP A 15 6.22 -18.39 -6.15
N VAL A 16 4.96 -18.05 -5.84
CA VAL A 16 4.19 -17.05 -6.60
C VAL A 16 4.88 -15.69 -6.56
N ALA A 17 5.02 -15.09 -7.75
CA ALA A 17 5.46 -13.72 -7.92
C ALA A 17 4.38 -12.76 -7.44
N LEU A 18 4.75 -11.74 -6.67
CA LEU A 18 3.83 -10.71 -6.22
C LEU A 18 4.00 -9.41 -7.00
N ILE A 19 2.91 -8.66 -7.12
CA ILE A 19 2.90 -7.24 -7.45
C ILE A 19 2.48 -6.50 -6.19
N ASP A 20 3.39 -5.71 -5.63
CA ASP A 20 3.09 -4.89 -4.47
C ASP A 20 2.42 -3.60 -4.95
N GLN A 21 1.10 -3.59 -4.92
CA GLN A 21 0.33 -2.53 -5.57
C GLN A 21 0.32 -1.21 -4.80
N HIS A 22 0.78 -1.21 -3.55
CA HIS A 22 0.93 0.00 -2.74
C HIS A 22 2.05 -0.16 -1.72
N VAL A 23 3.12 0.61 -1.91
CA VAL A 23 4.30 0.61 -1.07
C VAL A 23 4.90 2.02 -1.03
N HIS A 24 5.82 2.25 -0.10
CA HIS A 24 6.65 3.45 -0.04
C HIS A 24 8.13 3.10 -0.19
N GLY A 25 9.01 4.07 -0.03
CA GLY A 25 10.45 3.83 -0.07
C GLY A 25 11.00 3.19 1.20
N CYS A 26 12.04 2.37 1.04
CA CYS A 26 12.87 1.93 2.17
C CYS A 26 13.96 2.96 2.50
N TRP A 27 14.52 2.93 3.71
CA TRP A 27 15.61 3.80 4.10
C TRP A 27 16.87 3.55 3.28
N LEU A 28 17.61 4.62 3.02
CA LEU A 28 18.95 4.58 2.41
C LEU A 28 20.06 4.91 3.41
N THR A 29 19.69 5.51 4.55
CA THR A 29 20.61 5.99 5.57
C THR A 29 20.31 5.34 6.92
N ALA A 30 21.36 4.88 7.58
CA ALA A 30 21.26 4.26 8.89
C ALA A 30 20.69 5.25 9.92
N GLY A 31 20.09 4.72 10.99
CA GLY A 31 19.59 5.52 12.09
C GLY A 31 19.73 4.81 13.43
N GLU A 32 19.38 5.54 14.48
CA GLU A 32 19.39 5.02 15.85
C GLU A 32 18.24 4.02 16.08
N ARG A 33 18.39 3.21 17.13
CA ARG A 33 17.40 2.18 17.51
C ARG A 33 15.99 2.75 17.69
N SER A 34 15.89 3.95 18.25
CA SER A 34 14.60 4.62 18.47
C SER A 34 13.88 4.94 17.16
N ARG A 35 14.60 5.35 16.10
CA ARG A 35 14.03 5.54 14.76
C ARG A 35 13.45 4.22 14.23
N PHE A 36 14.19 3.13 14.40
CA PHE A 36 13.76 1.79 13.99
C PHE A 36 12.51 1.35 14.74
N GLU A 37 12.50 1.41 16.07
CA GLU A 37 11.32 1.00 16.86
C GLU A 37 10.11 1.90 16.60
N ASN A 38 10.29 3.22 16.44
CA ASN A 38 9.19 4.12 16.08
C ASN A 38 8.56 3.75 14.73
N ALA A 39 9.36 3.31 13.75
CA ALA A 39 8.85 2.87 12.46
C ALA A 39 8.04 1.55 12.53
N LEU A 40 8.14 0.80 13.63
CA LEU A 40 7.30 -0.38 13.89
C LEU A 40 6.00 -0.03 14.62
N ASN A 41 5.66 1.26 14.74
CA ASN A 41 4.40 1.73 15.31
C ASN A 41 3.78 2.79 14.38
N GLU A 42 2.71 2.42 13.67
CA GLU A 42 2.01 3.33 12.77
C GLU A 42 1.24 4.42 13.54
N ALA A 43 0.60 4.06 14.66
CA ALA A 43 -0.39 4.92 15.32
C ALA A 43 0.25 6.13 16.04
N ASN A 44 1.45 5.98 16.58
CA ASN A 44 2.08 6.99 17.43
C ASN A 44 3.15 7.79 16.67
N THR A 45 2.88 9.08 16.42
CA THR A 45 3.86 9.99 15.79
C THR A 45 4.82 10.65 16.78
N GLN A 46 4.63 10.45 18.09
CA GLN A 46 5.63 10.81 19.11
C GLN A 46 6.61 9.65 19.31
N PRO A 47 7.84 9.93 19.77
CA PRO A 47 8.76 8.88 20.19
C PRO A 47 8.09 7.90 21.16
N LEU A 48 8.39 6.62 21.02
CA LEU A 48 8.02 5.60 22.00
C LEU A 48 8.48 6.04 23.39
N ALA A 49 7.63 5.79 24.38
CA ALA A 49 7.95 6.10 25.76
C ALA A 49 9.07 5.17 26.26
N ASP A 50 9.87 5.63 27.23
CA ASP A 50 11.01 4.85 27.74
C ASP A 50 10.66 3.46 28.31
N PHE A 51 9.39 3.26 28.71
CA PHE A 51 8.90 1.97 29.21
C PHE A 51 8.42 1.01 28.12
N ASP A 52 8.25 1.51 26.90
CA ASP A 52 7.62 0.81 25.78
C ASP A 52 8.68 0.28 24.80
N SER A 53 8.32 -0.74 24.02
CA SER A 53 9.16 -1.27 22.96
C SER A 53 8.31 -1.81 21.83
N ALA A 54 8.59 -1.37 20.60
CA ALA A 54 7.85 -1.87 19.45
C ALA A 54 8.18 -3.34 19.13
N PHE A 55 9.26 -3.89 19.71
CA PHE A 55 9.55 -5.33 19.65
C PHE A 55 8.55 -6.19 20.42
N ASP A 56 7.83 -5.61 21.39
CA ASP A 56 6.78 -6.26 22.18
C ASP A 56 5.38 -5.99 21.58
N SER A 57 5.31 -6.08 20.25
CA SER A 57 4.08 -5.98 19.46
C SER A 57 3.92 -7.19 18.53
N GLN A 58 2.75 -7.36 17.92
CA GLN A 58 2.54 -8.38 16.89
C GLN A 58 3.54 -8.23 15.73
N LEU A 59 3.81 -6.99 15.33
CA LEU A 59 4.80 -6.64 14.31
C LEU A 59 6.22 -6.99 14.78
N GLY A 60 6.59 -6.60 16.00
CA GLY A 60 7.90 -6.89 16.59
C GLY A 60 8.20 -8.40 16.71
N PHE A 61 7.20 -9.19 17.10
CA PHE A 61 7.32 -10.65 17.15
C PHE A 61 7.43 -11.28 15.76
N ALA A 62 6.65 -10.78 14.79
CA ALA A 62 6.73 -11.23 13.41
C ALA A 62 8.09 -10.91 12.78
N LEU A 63 8.63 -9.71 13.03
CA LEU A 63 9.94 -9.26 12.57
C LEU A 63 11.05 -10.16 13.09
N ARG A 64 11.12 -10.42 14.40
CA ARG A 64 12.16 -11.30 14.98
C ARG A 64 12.03 -12.76 14.52
N LYS A 65 10.83 -13.20 14.17
CA LYS A 65 10.59 -14.53 13.60
C LYS A 65 11.04 -14.62 12.14
N HIS A 66 10.66 -13.65 11.31
CA HIS A 66 10.74 -13.77 9.86
C HIS A 66 11.95 -13.06 9.26
N CYS A 67 12.36 -11.93 9.84
CA CYS A 67 13.51 -11.15 9.36
C CYS A 67 14.83 -11.65 9.95
N GLY A 68 14.82 -12.19 11.18
CA GLY A 68 16.02 -12.76 11.81
C GLY A 68 16.76 -13.77 10.92
N PRO A 69 16.08 -14.79 10.36
CA PRO A 69 16.71 -15.75 9.46
C PRO A 69 17.32 -15.15 8.17
N ILE A 70 16.74 -14.08 7.62
CA ILE A 70 17.31 -13.37 6.45
C ILE A 70 18.67 -12.74 6.79
N LEU A 71 18.85 -12.35 8.05
CA LEU A 71 20.11 -11.83 8.58
C LEU A 71 21.03 -12.94 9.12
N GLY A 72 20.64 -14.21 9.06
CA GLY A 72 21.43 -15.32 9.63
C GLY A 72 21.29 -15.46 11.15
N LEU A 73 20.30 -14.81 11.77
CA LEU A 73 19.95 -14.95 13.17
C LEU A 73 18.89 -16.07 13.36
N PRO A 74 18.82 -16.71 14.53
CA PRO A 74 17.75 -17.67 14.81
C PRO A 74 16.37 -17.00 14.82
N GLU A 75 15.32 -17.77 14.48
CA GLU A 75 13.95 -17.33 14.71
C GLU A 75 13.75 -16.94 16.18
N HIS A 76 13.01 -15.86 16.42
CA HIS A 76 12.70 -15.37 17.77
C HIS A 76 13.90 -14.88 18.58
N VAL A 77 15.03 -14.57 17.93
CA VAL A 77 16.16 -13.85 18.53
C VAL A 77 15.68 -12.67 19.37
N ASP A 78 16.32 -12.39 20.50
CA ASP A 78 15.89 -11.30 21.37
C ASP A 78 16.11 -9.92 20.70
N PRO A 79 15.33 -8.89 21.11
CA PRO A 79 15.41 -7.56 20.50
C PRO A 79 16.80 -6.92 20.49
N LYS A 80 17.58 -7.13 21.56
CA LYS A 80 18.90 -6.51 21.68
C LYS A 80 19.86 -7.13 20.67
N THR A 81 19.93 -8.45 20.61
CA THR A 81 20.78 -9.14 19.63
C THR A 81 20.33 -8.89 18.19
N TYR A 82 19.01 -8.82 17.92
CA TYR A 82 18.52 -8.43 16.59
C TYR A 82 19.06 -7.05 16.19
N TRP A 83 18.88 -6.04 17.06
CA TRP A 83 19.32 -4.69 16.78
C TRP A 83 20.84 -4.60 16.59
N GLU A 84 21.62 -5.15 17.52
CA GLU A 84 23.10 -5.11 17.48
C GLU A 84 23.67 -5.74 16.21
N HIS A 85 23.06 -6.81 15.72
CA HIS A 85 23.48 -7.45 14.48
C HIS A 85 23.01 -6.67 13.24
N ARG A 86 21.73 -6.28 13.18
CA ARG A 86 21.17 -5.50 12.08
C ARG A 86 21.91 -4.17 11.91
N SER A 87 22.34 -3.51 12.98
CA SER A 87 23.06 -2.23 12.92
C SER A 87 24.50 -2.34 12.40
N GLN A 88 25.04 -3.55 12.24
CA GLN A 88 26.35 -3.77 11.61
C GLN A 88 26.27 -3.73 10.08
N LEU A 89 25.06 -3.83 9.52
CA LEU A 89 24.79 -3.82 8.08
C LEU A 89 24.32 -2.43 7.65
N GLY A 90 24.66 -2.03 6.42
CA GLY A 90 24.16 -0.78 5.82
C GLY A 90 22.72 -0.93 5.32
N GLU A 91 21.96 0.18 5.23
CA GLU A 91 20.57 0.12 4.75
C GLU A 91 20.44 -0.38 3.31
N THR A 92 21.37 -0.03 2.42
CA THR A 92 21.42 -0.56 1.05
C THR A 92 21.52 -2.09 1.05
N GLU A 93 22.42 -2.65 1.86
CA GLU A 93 22.61 -4.09 1.98
C GLU A 93 21.38 -4.78 2.60
N LEU A 94 20.76 -4.16 3.61
CA LEU A 94 19.51 -4.64 4.18
C LEU A 94 18.39 -4.63 3.12
N ALA A 95 18.28 -3.56 2.34
CA ALA A 95 17.29 -3.42 1.28
C ALA A 95 17.48 -4.49 0.19
N GLU A 96 18.69 -4.70 -0.31
CA GLU A 96 18.98 -5.76 -1.30
C GLU A 96 18.55 -7.14 -0.80
N ARG A 97 18.88 -7.47 0.46
CA ARG A 97 18.52 -8.77 1.06
C ARG A 97 17.00 -8.93 1.23
N PHE A 98 16.34 -7.94 1.82
CA PHE A 98 14.92 -8.05 2.15
C PHE A 98 14.02 -7.90 0.92
N LEU A 99 14.30 -6.95 0.04
CA LEU A 99 13.49 -6.74 -1.16
C LEU A 99 13.60 -7.93 -2.11
N ALA A 100 14.78 -8.53 -2.27
CA ALA A 100 14.92 -9.77 -3.04
C ALA A 100 14.15 -10.93 -2.39
N ALA A 101 14.20 -11.07 -1.06
CA ALA A 101 13.49 -12.10 -0.33
C ALA A 101 11.95 -11.95 -0.37
N ALA A 102 11.42 -10.76 -0.67
CA ALA A 102 9.99 -10.50 -0.72
C ALA A 102 9.28 -11.25 -1.88
N GLY A 103 10.02 -11.62 -2.94
CA GLY A 103 9.45 -12.26 -4.12
C GLY A 103 8.44 -11.36 -4.84
N VAL A 104 8.72 -10.06 -4.89
CA VAL A 104 7.92 -9.02 -5.57
C VAL A 104 8.60 -8.67 -6.88
N THR A 105 7.81 -8.57 -7.96
CA THR A 105 8.28 -8.30 -9.32
C THR A 105 8.06 -6.85 -9.75
N ASP A 106 6.96 -6.25 -9.26
CA ASP A 106 6.59 -4.87 -9.53
C ASP A 106 6.21 -4.17 -8.21
N TRP A 107 6.82 -3.01 -7.96
CA TRP A 107 6.58 -2.16 -6.80
C TRP A 107 5.86 -0.87 -7.23
N LEU A 108 4.65 -0.62 -6.73
CA LEU A 108 3.87 0.57 -7.06
C LEU A 108 4.00 1.57 -5.91
N VAL A 109 4.93 2.51 -6.09
CA VAL A 109 5.48 3.35 -5.03
C VAL A 109 4.70 4.65 -4.95
N ASP A 110 4.01 4.89 -3.83
CA ASP A 110 3.50 6.23 -3.51
C ASP A 110 4.66 7.14 -3.12
N THR A 111 4.93 8.11 -4.00
CA THR A 111 6.06 9.05 -3.90
C THR A 111 5.72 10.34 -3.15
N GLY A 112 4.56 10.37 -2.49
CA GLY A 112 4.03 11.55 -1.82
C GLY A 112 4.47 11.76 -0.37
N ILE A 113 5.40 10.95 0.15
CA ILE A 113 6.00 11.15 1.48
C ILE A 113 7.38 11.77 1.28
N ASP A 114 7.52 13.06 1.58
CA ASP A 114 8.84 13.71 1.65
C ASP A 114 9.64 13.11 2.81
N SER A 115 10.53 12.17 2.47
CA SER A 115 11.39 11.48 3.42
C SER A 115 12.66 11.00 2.72
N ASP A 116 13.71 10.76 3.51
CA ASP A 116 14.98 10.21 3.04
C ASP A 116 14.83 8.68 2.81
N VAL A 117 14.07 8.33 1.78
CA VAL A 117 13.74 6.97 1.38
C VAL A 117 13.98 6.77 -0.12
N ALA A 118 14.16 5.52 -0.51
CA ALA A 118 14.33 5.10 -1.89
C ALA A 118 13.13 5.50 -2.76
N GLY A 119 13.40 6.23 -3.84
CA GLY A 119 12.44 6.45 -4.91
C GLY A 119 12.29 5.22 -5.82
N PRO A 120 11.41 5.28 -6.85
CA PRO A 120 11.18 4.15 -7.75
C PRO A 120 12.47 3.62 -8.41
N ALA A 121 13.36 4.49 -8.89
CA ALA A 121 14.59 4.06 -9.55
C ALA A 121 15.52 3.29 -8.58
N GLU A 122 15.63 3.74 -7.34
CA GLU A 122 16.45 3.10 -6.30
C GLU A 122 15.82 1.78 -5.85
N LEU A 123 14.50 1.73 -5.61
CA LEU A 123 13.79 0.49 -5.30
C LEU A 123 13.93 -0.56 -6.41
N SER A 124 13.86 -0.13 -7.68
CA SER A 124 14.08 -1.03 -8.82
C SER A 124 15.51 -1.60 -8.82
N ALA A 125 16.52 -0.76 -8.58
CA ALA A 125 17.91 -1.20 -8.49
C ALA A 125 18.17 -2.16 -7.32
N LEU A 126 17.63 -1.84 -6.13
CA LEU A 126 17.83 -2.63 -4.90
C LEU A 126 17.09 -3.97 -4.94
N SER A 127 15.88 -4.01 -5.51
CA SER A 127 15.06 -5.23 -5.55
C SER A 127 15.37 -6.15 -6.75
N GLY A 128 15.96 -5.61 -7.82
CA GLY A 128 16.05 -6.29 -9.12
C GLY A 128 14.71 -6.39 -9.87
N GLY A 129 13.63 -5.84 -9.30
CA GLY A 129 12.30 -5.76 -9.91
C GLY A 129 12.05 -4.43 -10.61
N ARG A 130 10.83 -4.25 -11.12
CA ARG A 130 10.37 -2.98 -11.68
C ARG A 130 9.71 -2.14 -10.59
N ALA A 131 9.86 -0.83 -10.66
CA ALA A 131 9.15 0.07 -9.77
C ALA A 131 8.47 1.18 -10.57
N HIS A 132 7.25 1.52 -10.17
CA HIS A 132 6.38 2.46 -10.87
C HIS A 132 5.86 3.50 -9.90
N GLU A 133 5.71 4.73 -10.39
CA GLU A 133 5.22 5.84 -9.57
C GLU A 133 3.69 5.80 -9.42
N VAL A 134 3.21 5.96 -8.19
CA VAL A 134 1.87 6.40 -7.84
C VAL A 134 1.96 7.83 -7.32
N VAL A 135 1.18 8.74 -7.91
CA VAL A 135 1.23 10.18 -7.61
C VAL A 135 0.27 10.52 -6.49
N ARG A 136 0.77 11.08 -5.38
CA ARG A 136 -0.08 11.59 -4.29
C ARG A 136 -0.68 12.95 -4.63
N LEU A 137 -2.00 13.02 -4.63
CA LEU A 137 -2.73 14.24 -5.04
C LEU A 137 -2.47 15.42 -4.09
N GLU A 138 -2.34 15.16 -2.81
CA GLU A 138 -2.09 16.20 -1.80
C GLU A 138 -0.72 16.85 -2.01
N GLN A 139 0.31 16.09 -2.40
CA GLN A 139 1.63 16.63 -2.73
C GLN A 139 1.58 17.50 -3.99
N VAL A 140 0.84 17.07 -5.03
CA VAL A 140 0.62 17.89 -6.23
C VAL A 140 -0.09 19.21 -5.88
N ALA A 141 -1.09 19.15 -4.99
CA ALA A 141 -1.77 20.34 -4.50
C ALA A 141 -0.85 21.29 -3.73
N GLU A 142 -0.01 20.76 -2.85
CA GLU A 142 0.95 21.55 -2.07
C GLU A 142 1.97 22.22 -3.01
N GLN A 143 2.46 21.53 -4.05
CA GLN A 143 3.31 22.13 -5.09
C GLN A 143 2.58 23.20 -5.92
N ALA A 144 1.33 22.95 -6.35
CA ALA A 144 0.51 23.91 -7.09
C ALA A 144 0.18 25.17 -6.25
N ALA A 145 0.11 25.04 -4.92
CA ALA A 145 -0.08 26.17 -4.04
C ALA A 145 1.13 27.12 -4.05
N GLN A 146 2.34 26.58 -4.19
CA GLN A 146 3.59 27.36 -4.29
C GLN A 146 3.84 27.94 -5.68
N ALA A 147 3.20 27.40 -6.71
CA ALA A 147 3.30 27.93 -8.07
C ALA A 147 2.58 29.28 -8.23
N PRO A 148 3.14 30.23 -8.99
CA PRO A 148 2.46 31.49 -9.32
C PRO A 148 1.27 31.25 -10.25
N GLY A 149 0.35 32.23 -10.33
CA GLY A 149 -0.79 32.18 -11.25
C GLY A 149 -1.99 31.37 -10.72
N ASP A 150 -2.78 30.81 -11.63
CA ASP A 150 -4.00 30.07 -11.29
C ASP A 150 -3.67 28.69 -10.69
N TYR A 151 -4.22 28.40 -9.52
CA TYR A 151 -3.98 27.15 -8.81
C TYR A 151 -4.49 25.92 -9.56
N ALA A 152 -5.69 26.00 -10.15
CA ALA A 152 -6.31 24.86 -10.80
C ALA A 152 -5.52 24.46 -12.06
N LEU A 153 -5.08 25.44 -12.84
CA LEU A 153 -4.19 25.22 -13.98
C LEU A 153 -2.84 24.64 -13.55
N ALA A 154 -2.22 25.20 -12.51
CA ALA A 154 -0.94 24.68 -11.99
C ALA A 154 -1.06 23.22 -11.50
N PHE A 155 -2.14 22.89 -10.78
CA PHE A 155 -2.42 21.54 -10.33
C PHE A 155 -2.59 20.58 -11.51
N GLN A 156 -3.40 20.96 -12.51
CA GLN A 156 -3.66 20.13 -13.68
C GLN A 156 -2.39 19.88 -14.50
N GLU A 157 -1.55 20.90 -14.70
CA GLU A 157 -0.28 20.77 -15.41
C GLU A 157 0.68 19.83 -14.68
N LEU A 158 0.88 20.04 -13.37
CA LEU A 158 1.74 19.18 -12.55
C LEU A 158 1.25 17.73 -12.53
N LEU A 159 -0.07 17.53 -12.38
CA LEU A 159 -0.66 16.20 -12.39
C LEU A 159 -0.47 15.53 -13.75
N HIS A 160 -0.80 16.20 -14.86
CA HIS A 160 -0.62 15.63 -16.20
C HIS A 160 0.85 15.32 -16.52
N GLN A 161 1.78 16.19 -16.11
CA GLN A 161 3.21 15.98 -16.31
C GLN A 161 3.68 14.69 -15.61
N ARG A 162 3.34 14.50 -14.33
CA ARG A 162 3.73 13.29 -13.58
C ARG A 162 3.02 12.04 -14.10
N MET A 163 1.73 12.18 -14.44
CA MET A 163 0.92 11.08 -14.96
C MET A 163 1.29 10.63 -16.37
N ALA A 164 2.21 11.31 -17.06
CA ALA A 164 2.82 10.84 -18.30
C ALA A 164 3.56 9.51 -18.10
N THR A 165 4.19 9.31 -16.93
CA THR A 165 4.94 8.10 -16.59
C THR A 165 4.33 7.30 -15.45
N ALA A 166 3.65 7.95 -14.50
CA ALA A 166 3.02 7.27 -13.37
C ALA A 166 1.85 6.36 -13.78
N ILE A 167 1.62 5.32 -12.99
CA ILE A 167 0.64 4.27 -13.26
C ILE A 167 -0.70 4.47 -12.53
N GLY A 168 -0.75 5.39 -11.58
CA GLY A 168 -1.95 5.66 -10.78
C GLY A 168 -1.77 6.87 -9.86
N THR A 169 -2.82 7.16 -9.11
CA THR A 169 -2.85 8.25 -8.12
C THR A 169 -3.22 7.71 -6.74
N LYS A 170 -2.80 8.39 -5.68
CA LYS A 170 -3.20 8.14 -4.30
C LYS A 170 -3.77 9.41 -3.70
N SER A 171 -4.82 9.28 -2.90
CA SER A 171 -5.25 10.30 -1.96
C SER A 171 -5.11 9.80 -0.54
N ILE A 172 -4.58 10.68 0.30
CA ILE A 172 -4.57 10.56 1.76
C ILE A 172 -5.71 11.37 2.40
N LEU A 173 -6.84 11.52 1.70
CA LEU A 173 -8.02 12.23 2.20
C LEU A 173 -8.41 11.82 3.63
N ALA A 174 -8.30 10.52 3.93
CA ALA A 174 -8.52 9.96 5.26
C ALA A 174 -7.73 10.70 6.37
N TYR A 175 -6.45 11.02 6.13
CA TYR A 175 -5.58 11.73 7.09
C TYR A 175 -5.84 13.24 7.17
N ARG A 176 -6.51 13.84 6.17
CA ARG A 176 -6.63 15.30 6.07
C ARG A 176 -8.03 15.81 6.35
N GLY A 177 -9.02 15.19 5.72
CA GLY A 177 -10.42 15.60 5.83
C GLY A 177 -11.33 14.50 6.35
N GLY A 178 -10.96 13.23 6.27
CA GLY A 178 -11.90 12.12 6.45
C GLY A 178 -12.92 12.03 5.31
N PHE A 179 -13.73 10.98 5.32
CA PHE A 179 -14.75 10.71 4.30
C PHE A 179 -16.14 11.24 4.66
N ASP A 180 -16.36 11.64 5.91
CA ASP A 180 -17.63 12.12 6.48
C ASP A 180 -18.00 13.56 6.06
N GLY A 181 -17.89 13.88 4.76
CA GLY A 181 -18.18 15.20 4.23
C GLY A 181 -18.51 15.24 2.74
N ASP A 182 -18.71 16.46 2.23
CA ASP A 182 -19.02 16.68 0.82
C ASP A 182 -17.85 16.32 -0.11
N LEU A 183 -18.04 15.28 -0.93
CA LEU A 183 -17.11 14.83 -1.96
C LEU A 183 -17.58 15.15 -3.40
N THR A 184 -18.63 15.97 -3.55
CA THR A 184 -19.11 16.42 -4.87
C THR A 184 -18.08 17.32 -5.56
N GLU A 185 -18.13 17.38 -6.89
CA GLU A 185 -17.19 18.18 -7.67
C GLU A 185 -17.30 19.67 -7.31
N PRO A 186 -16.21 20.35 -6.94
CA PRO A 186 -16.23 21.77 -6.65
C PRO A 186 -16.35 22.60 -7.93
N SER A 187 -17.12 23.68 -7.86
CA SER A 187 -17.12 24.67 -8.94
C SER A 187 -15.77 25.40 -9.05
N PRO A 188 -15.38 25.89 -10.24
CA PRO A 188 -14.14 26.66 -10.42
C PRO A 188 -14.01 27.85 -9.47
N ALA A 189 -15.12 28.54 -9.17
CA ALA A 189 -15.13 29.67 -8.25
C ALA A 189 -14.80 29.26 -6.80
N GLN A 190 -15.32 28.10 -6.35
CA GLN A 190 -14.99 27.56 -5.02
C GLN A 190 -13.50 27.20 -4.95
N VAL A 191 -12.95 26.57 -5.99
CA VAL A 191 -11.52 26.19 -6.05
C VAL A 191 -10.64 27.44 -5.99
N ALA A 192 -10.90 28.45 -6.81
CA ALA A 192 -10.12 29.69 -6.82
C ALA A 192 -10.14 30.40 -5.47
N GLN A 193 -11.32 30.47 -4.82
CA GLN A 193 -11.45 31.11 -3.52
C GLN A 193 -10.75 30.33 -2.41
N ALA A 194 -10.86 29.00 -2.40
CA ALA A 194 -10.19 28.12 -1.44
C ALA A 194 -8.66 28.19 -1.60
N ALA A 195 -8.17 28.11 -2.83
CA ALA A 195 -6.75 28.23 -3.14
C ALA A 195 -6.18 29.57 -2.70
N LYS A 196 -6.90 30.68 -2.94
CA LYS A 196 -6.48 32.00 -2.45
C LYS A 196 -6.34 32.02 -0.93
N ARG A 197 -7.37 31.59 -0.19
CA ARG A 197 -7.33 31.56 1.28
C ARG A 197 -6.19 30.69 1.80
N TRP A 198 -5.99 29.52 1.18
CA TRP A 198 -4.94 28.59 1.59
C TRP A 198 -3.54 29.16 1.35
N ARG A 199 -3.31 29.81 0.19
CA ARG A 199 -2.05 30.53 -0.11
C ARG A 199 -1.81 31.71 0.83
N ASP A 200 -2.85 32.47 1.17
CA ASP A 200 -2.75 33.55 2.16
C ASP A 200 -2.32 33.02 3.55
N CYS A 201 -2.54 31.73 3.84
CA CYS A 201 -2.07 31.02 5.04
C CYS A 201 -0.77 30.21 4.84
N GLY A 202 -0.06 30.39 3.72
CA GLY A 202 1.24 29.77 3.43
C GLY A 202 1.21 28.55 2.50
N GLY A 203 0.05 27.91 2.30
CA GLY A 203 -0.11 26.86 1.29
C GLY A 203 0.75 25.59 1.49
N THR A 204 1.06 25.21 2.73
CA THR A 204 2.03 24.13 3.02
C THR A 204 1.40 22.77 3.27
N ARG A 205 0.41 22.67 4.16
CA ARG A 205 -0.32 21.43 4.47
C ARG A 205 -1.74 21.54 3.94
N LEU A 206 -2.11 20.70 2.99
CA LEU A 206 -3.47 20.68 2.46
C LEU A 206 -4.46 20.10 3.47
N SER A 207 -5.45 20.89 3.85
CA SER A 207 -6.62 20.48 4.65
C SER A 207 -7.95 21.09 4.19
N ASP A 208 -7.94 22.01 3.21
CA ASP A 208 -9.18 22.61 2.69
C ASP A 208 -9.97 21.56 1.89
N ARG A 209 -11.19 21.25 2.37
CA ARG A 209 -12.09 20.26 1.77
C ARG A 209 -12.33 20.49 0.29
N VAL A 210 -12.44 21.75 -0.15
CA VAL A 210 -12.72 22.10 -1.55
C VAL A 210 -11.57 21.68 -2.45
N LEU A 211 -10.33 21.84 -1.98
CA LEU A 211 -9.14 21.50 -2.75
C LEU A 211 -8.85 20.00 -2.70
N LEU A 212 -9.13 19.33 -1.57
CA LEU A 212 -9.07 17.87 -1.46
C LEU A 212 -10.00 17.20 -2.49
N ARG A 213 -11.28 17.59 -2.52
CA ARG A 213 -12.24 17.05 -3.51
C ARG A 213 -11.88 17.47 -4.94
N PHE A 214 -11.34 18.67 -5.16
CA PHE A 214 -10.85 19.07 -6.48
C PHE A 214 -9.82 18.07 -7.01
N GLY A 215 -8.83 17.71 -6.18
CA GLY A 215 -7.81 16.70 -6.54
C GLY A 215 -8.42 15.35 -6.90
N LEU A 216 -9.38 14.85 -6.11
CA LEU A 216 -10.08 13.58 -6.39
C LEU A 216 -10.76 13.60 -7.76
N HIS A 217 -11.48 14.66 -8.08
CA HIS A 217 -12.17 14.77 -9.38
C HIS A 217 -11.19 14.95 -10.54
N GLN A 218 -10.04 15.62 -10.34
CA GLN A 218 -8.98 15.62 -11.35
C GLN A 218 -8.44 14.21 -11.60
N ALA A 219 -8.22 13.41 -10.54
CA ALA A 219 -7.79 12.02 -10.66
C ALA A 219 -8.81 11.16 -11.41
N LEU A 220 -10.12 11.31 -11.13
CA LEU A 220 -11.17 10.58 -11.85
C LEU A 220 -11.13 10.83 -13.37
N ARG A 221 -10.85 12.07 -13.80
CA ARG A 221 -10.75 12.42 -15.23
C ARG A 221 -9.56 11.78 -15.95
N LEU A 222 -8.54 11.33 -15.23
CA LEU A 222 -7.40 10.62 -15.83
C LEU A 222 -7.78 9.21 -16.31
N GLY A 223 -8.81 8.60 -15.73
CA GLY A 223 -9.19 7.21 -16.01
C GLY A 223 -8.16 6.16 -15.58
N LYS A 224 -7.15 6.55 -14.79
CA LYS A 224 -6.14 5.66 -14.19
C LYS A 224 -6.53 5.31 -12.75
N PRO A 225 -6.01 4.21 -12.18
CA PRO A 225 -6.33 3.82 -10.81
C PRO A 225 -6.12 4.95 -9.79
N LEU A 226 -7.10 5.09 -8.89
CA LEU A 226 -7.07 6.01 -7.75
C LEU A 226 -7.13 5.19 -6.45
N GLN A 227 -6.06 5.25 -5.67
CA GLN A 227 -5.95 4.65 -4.35
C GLN A 227 -6.49 5.61 -3.28
N LEU A 228 -7.35 5.14 -2.39
CA LEU A 228 -7.92 5.90 -1.28
C LEU A 228 -7.58 5.21 0.05
N HIS A 229 -6.72 5.81 0.87
CA HIS A 229 -6.35 5.25 2.17
C HIS A 229 -7.57 4.90 3.04
N ILE A 230 -7.78 3.65 3.45
CA ILE A 230 -8.90 3.27 4.31
C ILE A 230 -8.41 2.82 5.68
N GLY A 231 -9.05 3.32 6.75
CA GLY A 231 -8.88 2.77 8.07
C GLY A 231 -7.55 3.16 8.74
N PHE A 232 -6.82 2.15 9.19
CA PHE A 232 -5.66 2.22 10.06
C PHE A 232 -4.61 3.21 9.55
N GLY A 233 -4.14 4.07 10.45
CA GLY A 233 -3.13 5.08 10.19
C GLY A 233 -2.69 5.72 11.51
N ASP A 234 -1.80 6.69 11.40
CA ASP A 234 -1.29 7.45 12.53
C ASP A 234 -2.34 8.28 13.30
N ARG A 235 -1.93 8.89 14.42
CA ARG A 235 -2.81 9.71 15.27
C ARG A 235 -3.33 11.01 14.63
N ASP A 236 -2.78 11.46 13.51
CA ASP A 236 -3.36 12.57 12.76
C ASP A 236 -4.61 12.10 11.99
N CYS A 237 -4.72 10.79 11.74
CA CYS A 237 -5.88 10.16 11.12
C CYS A 237 -7.01 9.95 12.12
N ASP A 238 -8.17 10.57 11.86
CA ASP A 238 -9.36 10.36 12.67
C ASP A 238 -10.09 9.09 12.23
N LEU A 239 -9.72 7.94 12.80
CA LEU A 239 -10.12 6.61 12.35
C LEU A 239 -11.64 6.45 12.10
N HIS A 240 -12.49 7.06 12.94
CA HIS A 240 -13.94 6.93 12.75
C HIS A 240 -14.47 7.58 11.46
N LYS A 241 -13.72 8.54 10.90
CA LYS A 241 -14.03 9.24 9.65
C LYS A 241 -13.47 8.53 8.43
N THR A 242 -12.76 7.43 8.61
CA THR A 242 -12.15 6.68 7.49
C THR A 242 -12.91 5.40 7.15
N ASN A 243 -14.13 5.25 7.68
CA ASN A 243 -15.05 4.19 7.25
C ASN A 243 -15.40 4.37 5.76
N PRO A 244 -15.12 3.37 4.90
CA PRO A 244 -15.29 3.51 3.46
C PRO A 244 -16.76 3.62 3.03
N LEU A 245 -17.74 3.29 3.89
CA LEU A 245 -19.17 3.45 3.56
C LEU A 245 -19.56 4.91 3.29
N TYR A 246 -18.83 5.89 3.84
CA TYR A 246 -19.03 7.29 3.51
C TYR A 246 -18.69 7.63 2.04
N LEU A 247 -17.95 6.77 1.35
CA LEU A 247 -17.60 6.95 -0.07
C LEU A 247 -18.73 6.57 -1.03
N LEU A 248 -19.88 6.08 -0.56
CA LEU A 248 -20.93 5.50 -1.41
C LEU A 248 -21.35 6.43 -2.57
N ASP A 249 -21.60 7.71 -2.28
CA ASP A 249 -22.04 8.66 -3.30
C ASP A 249 -20.91 9.09 -4.24
N PHE A 250 -19.66 9.10 -3.75
CA PHE A 250 -18.48 9.32 -4.59
C PHE A 250 -18.27 8.14 -5.56
N LEU A 251 -18.40 6.90 -5.08
CA LEU A 251 -18.26 5.69 -5.89
C LEU A 251 -19.35 5.57 -6.96
N ARG A 252 -20.57 6.03 -6.68
CA ARG A 252 -21.64 6.12 -7.70
C ARG A 252 -21.30 7.07 -8.86
N GLN A 253 -20.38 8.00 -8.63
CA GLN A 253 -19.98 9.04 -9.59
C GLN A 253 -18.57 8.81 -10.17
N SER A 254 -17.85 7.77 -9.73
CA SER A 254 -16.47 7.51 -10.17
C SER A 254 -16.36 6.94 -11.60
N GLY A 255 -17.48 6.64 -12.24
CA GLY A 255 -17.52 6.05 -13.58
C GLY A 255 -16.84 4.68 -13.60
N GLU A 256 -15.98 4.46 -14.61
CA GLU A 256 -15.23 3.21 -14.76
C GLU A 256 -13.80 3.29 -14.16
N THR A 257 -13.42 4.42 -13.56
CA THR A 257 -12.07 4.60 -13.01
C THR A 257 -11.83 3.59 -11.89
N PRO A 258 -10.75 2.78 -11.93
CA PRO A 258 -10.47 1.83 -10.85
C PRO A 258 -10.21 2.57 -9.53
N ILE A 259 -11.00 2.26 -8.50
CA ILE A 259 -10.81 2.77 -7.14
C ILE A 259 -10.26 1.65 -6.27
N VAL A 260 -9.04 1.81 -5.76
CA VAL A 260 -8.42 0.84 -4.86
C VAL A 260 -8.47 1.35 -3.43
N LEU A 261 -8.92 0.51 -2.51
CA LEU A 261 -9.11 0.79 -1.09
C LEU A 261 -8.02 0.05 -0.29
N PRO A 262 -6.81 0.61 -0.13
CA PRO A 262 -5.76 -0.04 0.62
C PRO A 262 -6.02 -0.05 2.14
N HIS A 263 -5.34 -0.97 2.83
CA HIS A 263 -5.22 -1.20 4.27
C HIS A 263 -6.46 -1.75 4.98
N CYS A 264 -7.59 -1.09 4.77
CA CYS A 264 -8.93 -1.48 5.17
C CYS A 264 -9.24 -1.67 6.67
N TYR A 265 -8.31 -1.99 7.57
CA TYR A 265 -8.64 -2.26 8.99
C TYR A 265 -9.15 -1.02 9.74
N PRO A 266 -10.20 -1.08 10.56
CA PRO A 266 -11.01 -2.26 10.92
C PRO A 266 -12.27 -2.43 10.05
N TYR A 267 -12.29 -1.80 8.87
CA TYR A 267 -13.42 -1.68 7.95
C TYR A 267 -13.32 -2.61 6.72
N GLU A 268 -12.54 -3.69 6.78
CA GLU A 268 -12.34 -4.62 5.67
C GLU A 268 -13.63 -5.29 5.20
N ARG A 269 -14.62 -5.43 6.09
CA ARG A 269 -15.94 -5.98 5.74
C ARG A 269 -16.76 -4.97 4.95
N GLU A 270 -16.78 -3.72 5.39
CA GLU A 270 -17.39 -2.61 4.67
C GLU A 270 -16.75 -2.40 3.30
N ALA A 271 -15.42 -2.42 3.23
CA ALA A 271 -14.67 -2.33 1.98
C ALA A 271 -14.99 -3.50 1.04
N GLY A 272 -15.06 -4.74 1.57
CA GLY A 272 -15.44 -5.92 0.81
C GLY A 272 -16.86 -5.86 0.25
N TYR A 273 -17.82 -5.33 1.03
CA TYR A 273 -19.17 -5.04 0.54
C TYR A 273 -19.15 -4.04 -0.63
N LEU A 274 -18.38 -2.95 -0.55
CA LEU A 274 -18.27 -1.98 -1.63
C LEU A 274 -17.62 -2.58 -2.89
N ALA A 275 -16.58 -3.39 -2.74
CA ALA A 275 -15.98 -4.13 -3.86
C ALA A 275 -16.97 -5.10 -4.52
N GLN A 276 -17.92 -5.65 -3.75
CA GLN A 276 -19.01 -6.45 -4.30
C GLN A 276 -20.05 -5.59 -5.03
N ALA A 277 -20.37 -4.41 -4.49
CA ALA A 277 -21.40 -3.51 -5.01
C ALA A 277 -21.00 -2.73 -6.28
N PHE A 278 -19.72 -2.46 -6.49
CA PHE A 278 -19.23 -1.63 -7.60
C PHE A 278 -18.20 -2.36 -8.46
N ASN A 279 -18.35 -2.32 -9.79
CA ASN A 279 -17.48 -3.04 -10.74
C ASN A 279 -16.01 -2.61 -10.67
N ASN A 280 -15.76 -1.34 -10.38
CA ASN A 280 -14.47 -0.68 -10.40
C ASN A 280 -13.83 -0.50 -9.01
N VAL A 281 -14.37 -1.11 -7.94
CA VAL A 281 -13.81 -1.00 -6.57
C VAL A 281 -13.00 -2.23 -6.20
N PHE A 282 -11.80 -2.01 -5.68
CA PHE A 282 -10.79 -3.00 -5.33
C PHE A 282 -10.33 -2.80 -3.88
N VAL A 283 -9.87 -3.85 -3.22
CA VAL A 283 -9.43 -3.81 -1.81
C VAL A 283 -8.10 -4.51 -1.63
N ASP A 284 -7.35 -4.09 -0.62
CA ASP A 284 -6.20 -4.85 -0.12
C ASP A 284 -6.16 -4.91 1.40
N GLY A 285 -5.09 -5.55 1.92
CA GLY A 285 -4.79 -5.66 3.33
C GLY A 285 -3.39 -5.22 3.74
N GLY A 286 -2.67 -4.48 2.88
CA GLY A 286 -1.34 -3.95 3.20
C GLY A 286 -1.38 -3.04 4.42
N LEU A 287 -0.24 -2.75 5.06
CA LEU A 287 -0.18 -2.18 6.42
C LEU A 287 -0.74 -3.14 7.48
N THR A 288 -2.04 -3.41 7.44
CA THR A 288 -2.74 -4.22 8.43
C THR A 288 -2.11 -5.59 8.61
N VAL A 289 -1.79 -6.29 7.52
CA VAL A 289 -1.14 -7.61 7.57
C VAL A 289 0.18 -7.57 8.34
N ASN A 290 1.00 -6.52 8.15
CA ASN A 290 2.23 -6.30 8.91
C ASN A 290 1.93 -6.17 10.41
N TYR A 291 1.06 -5.23 10.77
CA TYR A 291 0.81 -4.88 12.17
C TYR A 291 0.01 -5.92 12.96
N LEU A 292 -0.79 -6.76 12.29
CA LEU A 292 -1.50 -7.85 12.95
C LEU A 292 -0.62 -9.08 13.22
N GLY A 293 0.53 -9.22 12.55
CA GLY A 293 1.48 -10.31 12.79
C GLY A 293 0.83 -11.69 12.81
N ALA A 294 0.79 -12.35 13.97
CA ALA A 294 0.22 -13.70 14.10
C ALA A 294 -1.32 -13.74 13.89
N ARG A 295 -2.00 -12.59 13.94
CA ARG A 295 -3.44 -12.43 13.69
C ARG A 295 -3.78 -12.05 12.24
N ALA A 296 -2.77 -11.92 11.36
CA ALA A 296 -2.98 -11.67 9.95
C ALA A 296 -3.88 -12.71 9.25
N PRO A 297 -3.81 -14.04 9.53
CA PRO A 297 -4.67 -15.02 8.87
C PRO A 297 -6.17 -14.74 9.05
N GLU A 298 -6.61 -14.37 10.25
CA GLU A 298 -8.02 -14.08 10.49
C GLU A 298 -8.48 -12.81 9.77
N PHE A 299 -7.61 -11.82 9.60
CA PHE A 299 -7.92 -10.63 8.81
C PHE A 299 -7.98 -10.92 7.31
N ILE A 300 -7.03 -11.69 6.78
CA ILE A 300 -7.07 -12.15 5.37
C ILE A 300 -8.34 -12.97 5.12
N GLY A 301 -8.74 -13.81 6.09
CA GLY A 301 -10.02 -14.51 6.03
C GLY A 301 -11.22 -13.57 5.85
N ARG A 302 -11.21 -12.42 6.53
CA ARG A 302 -12.28 -11.40 6.41
C ARG A 302 -12.26 -10.68 5.06
N LEU A 303 -11.09 -10.43 4.47
CA LEU A 303 -11.01 -9.91 3.10
C LEU A 303 -11.65 -10.87 2.07
N LEU A 304 -11.53 -12.18 2.30
CA LEU A 304 -12.11 -13.22 1.45
C LEU A 304 -13.60 -13.49 1.70
N GLU A 305 -14.24 -12.84 2.68
CA GLU A 305 -15.65 -13.11 3.05
C GLU A 305 -16.64 -12.66 1.98
N LEU A 306 -16.53 -11.40 1.51
CA LEU A 306 -17.51 -10.80 0.58
C LEU A 306 -16.91 -10.22 -0.69
N ALA A 307 -15.66 -9.74 -0.65
CA ALA A 307 -15.03 -9.13 -1.80
C ALA A 307 -14.88 -10.18 -2.92
N PRO A 308 -15.30 -9.88 -4.17
CA PRO A 308 -15.01 -10.76 -5.28
C PRO A 308 -13.50 -10.98 -5.40
N LEU A 309 -13.05 -12.24 -5.52
CA LEU A 309 -11.61 -12.58 -5.50
C LEU A 309 -10.81 -11.92 -6.63
N ARG A 310 -11.47 -11.50 -7.71
CA ARG A 310 -10.88 -10.70 -8.81
C ARG A 310 -10.71 -9.20 -8.49
N LYS A 311 -11.05 -8.81 -7.26
CA LYS A 311 -11.03 -7.44 -6.76
C LYS A 311 -10.22 -7.28 -5.46
N ILE A 312 -9.56 -8.35 -5.02
CA ILE A 312 -8.63 -8.31 -3.89
C ILE A 312 -7.22 -8.30 -4.48
N VAL A 313 -6.38 -7.36 -4.05
CA VAL A 313 -4.98 -7.23 -4.48
C VAL A 313 -4.05 -7.30 -3.28
N TYR A 314 -2.79 -7.66 -3.51
CA TYR A 314 -1.74 -7.64 -2.50
C TYR A 314 -1.05 -6.27 -2.44
N SER A 315 -0.73 -5.83 -1.22
CA SER A 315 0.24 -4.78 -0.94
C SER A 315 0.95 -5.05 0.39
N SER A 316 2.17 -4.52 0.56
CA SER A 316 2.84 -4.52 1.86
C SER A 316 2.57 -3.26 2.68
N ASP A 317 2.40 -2.12 2.01
CA ASP A 317 2.55 -0.79 2.59
C ASP A 317 3.88 -0.60 3.35
N GLY A 318 4.94 -1.25 2.87
CA GLY A 318 6.28 -1.09 3.44
C GLY A 318 6.75 0.36 3.34
N PHE A 319 7.19 0.92 4.47
CA PHE A 319 7.76 2.27 4.54
C PHE A 319 8.91 2.30 5.54
N GLY A 320 10.07 2.84 5.15
CA GLY A 320 11.22 2.97 6.03
C GLY A 320 12.05 1.69 6.15
N PRO A 321 12.01 0.91 7.24
CA PRO A 321 12.79 -0.33 7.33
C PRO A 321 12.49 -1.27 6.15
N ALA A 322 13.55 -1.77 5.49
CA ALA A 322 13.41 -2.75 4.40
C ALA A 322 12.71 -4.04 4.88
N GLU A 323 12.83 -4.36 6.18
CA GLU A 323 12.10 -5.42 6.83
C GLU A 323 10.59 -5.39 6.56
N LEU A 324 9.96 -4.21 6.55
CA LEU A 324 8.50 -4.09 6.42
C LEU A 324 7.98 -4.47 5.03
N HIS A 325 8.83 -4.32 4.00
CA HIS A 325 8.52 -4.68 2.62
C HIS A 325 8.50 -6.21 2.47
N TYR A 326 9.52 -6.87 2.99
CA TYR A 326 9.60 -8.34 3.05
C TYR A 326 8.52 -8.93 3.95
N LEU A 327 8.31 -8.34 5.13
CA LEU A 327 7.42 -8.89 6.14
C LEU A 327 5.96 -8.89 5.66
N GLY A 328 5.54 -7.88 4.91
CA GLY A 328 4.20 -7.87 4.29
C GLY A 328 3.99 -9.10 3.40
N ALA A 329 4.99 -9.42 2.58
CA ALA A 329 4.98 -10.56 1.67
C ALA A 329 5.02 -11.90 2.43
N ALA A 330 5.87 -12.00 3.45
CA ALA A 330 6.00 -13.20 4.27
C ALA A 330 4.72 -13.50 5.08
N LEU A 331 4.13 -12.47 5.70
CA LEU A 331 2.91 -12.60 6.48
C LEU A 331 1.69 -12.85 5.60
N TRP A 332 1.60 -12.22 4.43
CA TRP A 332 0.54 -12.50 3.46
C TRP A 332 0.59 -13.95 3.00
N ARG A 333 1.76 -14.45 2.54
CA ARG A 333 1.91 -15.86 2.10
C ARG A 333 1.53 -16.85 3.19
N ARG A 334 1.95 -16.60 4.44
CA ARG A 334 1.60 -17.46 5.58
C ARG A 334 0.11 -17.40 5.90
N GLY A 335 -0.48 -16.22 5.88
CA GLY A 335 -1.88 -16.02 6.20
C GLY A 335 -2.81 -16.58 5.14
N ILE A 336 -2.57 -16.30 3.85
CA ILE A 336 -3.35 -16.85 2.74
C ILE A 336 -3.24 -18.37 2.69
N HIS A 337 -2.04 -18.94 2.94
CA HIS A 337 -1.88 -20.39 3.06
C HIS A 337 -2.75 -20.95 4.18
N ARG A 338 -2.72 -20.38 5.39
CA ARG A 338 -3.50 -20.88 6.51
C ARG A 338 -5.01 -20.84 6.26
N VAL A 339 -5.50 -19.79 5.58
CA VAL A 339 -6.92 -19.67 5.25
C VAL A 339 -7.32 -20.67 4.16
N LEU A 340 -6.65 -20.64 3.02
CA LEU A 340 -7.01 -21.46 1.86
C LEU A 340 -6.77 -22.96 2.12
N HIS A 341 -5.70 -23.31 2.83
CA HIS A 341 -5.47 -24.68 3.27
C HIS A 341 -6.62 -25.19 4.15
N GLY A 342 -7.16 -24.34 5.04
CA GLY A 342 -8.33 -24.67 5.84
C GLY A 342 -9.55 -24.99 4.98
N PHE A 343 -9.85 -24.17 3.97
CA PHE A 343 -10.98 -24.39 3.03
C PHE A 343 -10.79 -25.66 2.18
N VAL A 344 -9.56 -25.97 1.77
CA VAL A 344 -9.27 -27.19 1.02
C VAL A 344 -9.39 -28.43 1.91
N GLN A 345 -8.88 -28.38 3.14
CA GLN A 345 -8.98 -29.49 4.09
C GLN A 345 -10.42 -29.80 4.52
N SER A 346 -11.29 -28.79 4.63
CA SER A 346 -12.72 -28.98 4.91
C SER A 346 -13.50 -29.48 3.68
N GLY A 347 -12.91 -29.46 2.48
CA GLY A 347 -13.58 -29.82 1.24
C GLY A 347 -14.50 -28.72 0.69
N ASP A 348 -14.44 -27.51 1.23
CA ASP A 348 -15.22 -26.37 0.73
C ASP A 348 -14.66 -25.86 -0.60
N TRP A 349 -13.34 -25.96 -0.80
CA TRP A 349 -12.63 -25.53 -2.01
C TRP A 349 -11.80 -26.68 -2.61
N ALA A 350 -11.71 -26.72 -3.94
CA ALA A 350 -10.71 -27.53 -4.62
C ALA A 350 -9.31 -26.90 -4.50
N GLU A 351 -8.26 -27.72 -4.40
CA GLU A 351 -6.87 -27.21 -4.31
C GLU A 351 -6.50 -26.37 -5.54
N ALA A 352 -6.95 -26.77 -6.73
CA ALA A 352 -6.73 -26.03 -7.97
C ALA A 352 -7.38 -24.62 -7.96
N ASP A 353 -8.55 -24.47 -7.34
CA ASP A 353 -9.19 -23.16 -7.18
C ASP A 353 -8.44 -22.28 -6.18
N ALA A 354 -7.95 -22.86 -5.08
CA ALA A 354 -7.12 -22.15 -4.13
C ALA A 354 -5.84 -21.62 -4.78
N ILE A 355 -5.15 -22.43 -5.58
CA ILE A 355 -3.97 -22.04 -6.37
C ILE A 355 -4.30 -20.87 -7.30
N ARG A 356 -5.37 -20.99 -8.09
CA ARG A 356 -5.81 -19.92 -9.00
C ARG A 356 -6.11 -18.61 -8.25
N VAL A 357 -6.67 -18.67 -7.04
CA VAL A 357 -6.98 -17.49 -6.23
C VAL A 357 -5.72 -16.81 -5.70
N VAL A 358 -4.68 -17.58 -5.40
CA VAL A 358 -3.37 -17.03 -5.03
C VAL A 358 -2.79 -16.21 -6.18
N ASP A 359 -2.86 -16.69 -7.42
CA ASP A 359 -2.40 -15.95 -8.60
C ASP A 359 -3.20 -14.66 -8.81
N LEU A 360 -4.52 -14.73 -8.67
CA LEU A 360 -5.39 -13.56 -8.79
C LEU A 360 -4.99 -12.45 -7.81
N ILE A 361 -4.85 -12.79 -6.53
CA ILE A 361 -4.62 -11.80 -5.47
C ILE A 361 -3.17 -11.31 -5.47
N GLY A 362 -2.22 -12.23 -5.65
CA GLY A 362 -0.80 -11.93 -5.61
C GLY A 362 -0.32 -11.14 -6.83
N HIS A 363 -0.92 -11.34 -8.01
CA HIS A 363 -0.38 -10.84 -9.27
C HIS A 363 -1.46 -10.33 -10.25
N ASP A 364 -2.33 -11.20 -10.76
CA ASP A 364 -3.09 -10.93 -11.99
C ASP A 364 -4.06 -9.75 -11.84
N ASN A 365 -4.66 -9.56 -10.67
CA ASN A 365 -5.57 -8.45 -10.44
C ASN A 365 -4.83 -7.12 -10.55
N ALA A 366 -3.66 -6.98 -9.92
CA ALA A 366 -2.86 -5.76 -9.97
C ALA A 366 -2.30 -5.53 -11.39
N ALA A 367 -1.78 -6.57 -12.04
CA ALA A 367 -1.31 -6.50 -13.43
C ALA A 367 -2.39 -5.95 -14.38
N ARG A 368 -3.63 -6.41 -14.22
CA ARG A 368 -4.79 -5.94 -15.00
C ARG A 368 -5.22 -4.51 -14.65
N ILE A 369 -5.33 -4.17 -13.36
CA ILE A 369 -5.79 -2.85 -12.90
C ILE A 369 -4.84 -1.75 -13.35
N TYR A 370 -3.53 -2.00 -13.24
CA TYR A 370 -2.47 -1.03 -13.53
C TYR A 370 -1.85 -1.18 -14.93
N GLN A 371 -2.37 -2.11 -15.75
CA GLN A 371 -1.97 -2.33 -17.14
C GLN A 371 -0.46 -2.61 -17.33
N LEU A 372 0.13 -3.35 -16.39
CA LEU A 372 1.60 -3.54 -16.31
C LEU A 372 2.17 -4.45 -17.42
N GLU A 373 1.32 -5.27 -18.04
CA GLU A 373 1.71 -6.23 -19.09
C GLU A 373 1.61 -5.65 -20.52
N GLN A 374 0.99 -4.49 -20.72
CA GLN A 374 0.63 -4.00 -22.07
C GLN A 374 1.75 -3.28 -22.84
N LYS A 375 2.98 -3.16 -22.31
CA LYS A 375 4.10 -2.48 -23.01
C LYS A 375 5.11 -3.40 -23.69
N GLY A 376 4.85 -4.70 -23.75
CA GLY A 376 5.80 -5.70 -24.27
C GLY A 376 5.78 -5.96 -25.78
N ASP A 377 4.77 -5.54 -26.56
CA ASP A 377 4.58 -6.14 -27.90
C ASP A 377 4.00 -5.22 -28.99
N GLN A 378 4.48 -3.98 -29.11
CA GLN A 378 4.16 -3.10 -30.26
C GLN A 378 5.37 -2.63 -31.08
N SER A 379 6.58 -3.15 -30.84
CA SER A 379 7.77 -2.78 -31.64
C SER A 379 8.26 -3.84 -32.64
N MET A 380 7.59 -4.99 -32.79
CA MET A 380 8.01 -6.05 -33.73
C MET A 380 6.98 -6.51 -34.78
N SER A 381 6.00 -5.67 -35.14
CA SER A 381 5.04 -5.98 -36.23
C SER A 381 4.86 -4.85 -37.25
N LYS A 382 5.92 -4.13 -37.60
CA LYS A 382 5.96 -3.30 -38.82
C LYS A 382 7.32 -3.43 -39.50
N ASN A 383 7.56 -4.60 -40.09
CA ASN A 383 8.40 -4.79 -41.27
C ASN A 383 8.22 -6.23 -41.74
N SER A 384 7.22 -6.44 -42.59
CA SER A 384 7.12 -7.59 -43.49
C SER A 384 6.51 -7.09 -44.79
#